data_AF-I3ZKJ0-F1
#
_entry.id   AF-I3ZKJ0-F1
#
_cell.length_a   1.000
_cell.length_b   1.000
_cell.length_c   1.000
_cell.angle_alpha   90.00
_cell.angle_beta   90.00
_cell.angle_gamma   90.00
#
_symmetry.space_group_name_H-M   'P 1'
#
loop_
_entity.id
_entity.type
_entity.pdbx_description
1 polymer ?
#
loop_
_entity_poly.entity_id
_entity_poly.type
_entity_poly.pdbx_seq_one_letter_code
_entity_poly.pdbx_strand_id
1 'polypeptide(L)'
;MAKKQTKEIGFEVACPDCGAMLRIDPVTQSVIAHTPAPRKRTFEDLGSAAKAAREQDARRDSIFAQSVEAQKNRDSILSAKFDEAFRKAKESPDTGKPLREFDLD
;
A
#
# COMPACT_ATOMS: atom_id res chain seq x y z
N MET A 1 10.44 -25.24 56.97
CA MET A 1 10.66 -26.30 55.96
C MET A 1 10.84 -25.63 54.60
N ALA A 2 12.06 -25.63 54.08
CA ALA A 2 12.45 -24.89 52.89
C ALA A 2 11.81 -25.51 51.64
N LYS A 3 10.97 -24.74 50.94
CA LYS A 3 10.44 -25.15 49.63
C LYS A 3 11.61 -25.22 48.65
N LYS A 4 11.94 -26.44 48.26
CA LYS A 4 12.90 -26.81 47.22
C LYS A 4 12.49 -26.10 45.93
N GLN A 5 13.27 -25.09 45.52
CA GLN A 5 13.12 -24.48 44.21
C GLN A 5 13.62 -25.47 43.17
N THR A 6 12.70 -26.26 42.63
CA THR A 6 12.95 -27.02 41.41
C THR A 6 13.07 -25.99 40.29
N LYS A 7 14.28 -25.83 39.76
CA LYS A 7 14.57 -24.99 38.62
C LYS A 7 13.85 -25.57 37.41
N GLU A 8 12.60 -25.16 37.20
CA GLU A 8 11.83 -25.61 36.05
C GLU A 8 12.46 -25.03 34.79
N ILE A 9 12.86 -25.96 33.92
CA ILE A 9 13.48 -25.67 32.65
C ILE A 9 12.35 -25.18 31.75
N GLY A 10 12.07 -23.88 31.79
CA GLY A 10 11.17 -23.24 30.84
C GLY A 10 11.67 -23.49 29.42
N PHE A 11 10.73 -23.75 28.50
CA PHE A 11 11.06 -23.99 27.10
C PHE A 11 10.80 -22.74 26.27
N GLU A 12 11.60 -22.57 25.21
CA GLU A 12 11.54 -21.42 24.32
C GLU A 12 10.78 -21.77 23.04
N VAL A 13 9.80 -20.94 22.68
CA VAL A 13 8.97 -21.12 21.47
C VAL A 13 8.92 -19.82 20.68
N ALA A 14 8.98 -19.91 19.36
CA ALA A 14 8.76 -18.78 18.48
C ALA A 14 7.25 -18.50 18.32
N CYS A 15 6.83 -17.26 18.56
CA CYS A 15 5.47 -16.81 18.38
C CYS A 15 5.11 -16.76 16.87
N PRO A 16 4.04 -17.43 16.41
CA PRO A 16 3.67 -17.45 14.99
C PRO A 16 3.18 -16.09 14.46
N ASP A 17 2.67 -15.21 15.31
CA ASP A 17 2.14 -13.91 14.88
C ASP A 17 3.24 -12.85 14.68
N CYS A 18 4.19 -12.76 15.61
CA CYS A 18 5.18 -11.68 15.63
C CYS A 18 6.64 -12.16 15.53
N GLY A 19 6.89 -13.47 15.48
CA GLY A 19 8.23 -14.05 15.44
C GLY A 19 9.06 -13.84 16.72
N ALA A 20 8.44 -13.34 17.80
CA ALA A 20 9.11 -13.14 19.08
C ALA A 20 9.46 -14.48 19.76
N MET A 21 10.55 -14.50 20.52
CA MET A 21 10.90 -15.65 21.36
C MET A 21 10.16 -15.56 22.69
N LEU A 22 9.34 -16.56 22.97
CA LEU A 22 8.54 -16.68 24.19
C LEU A 22 9.17 -17.72 25.12
N ARG A 23 9.29 -17.39 26.41
CA ARG A 23 9.61 -18.38 27.46
C ARG A 23 8.33 -18.77 28.17
N ILE A 24 8.00 -20.05 28.14
CA ILE A 24 6.77 -20.60 28.70
C ILE A 24 7.11 -21.50 29.90
N ASP A 25 6.34 -21.33 30.98
CA ASP A 25 6.36 -22.21 32.14
C ASP A 25 5.60 -23.50 31.81
N PRO A 26 6.22 -24.69 31.91
CA PRO A 26 5.54 -25.94 31.63
C PRO A 26 4.41 -26.28 32.63
N VAL A 27 4.47 -25.80 33.87
CA VAL A 27 3.46 -26.16 34.90
C VAL A 27 2.28 -25.20 34.89
N THR A 28 2.54 -23.90 34.80
CA THR A 28 1.46 -22.89 34.78
C THR A 28 0.95 -22.59 33.38
N GLN A 29 1.61 -23.11 32.33
CA GLN A 29 1.33 -22.84 30.91
C GLN A 29 1.28 -21.33 30.60
N SER A 30 1.93 -20.53 31.42
CA SER A 30 1.94 -19.08 31.30
C SER A 30 3.19 -18.59 30.58
N VAL A 31 3.06 -17.49 29.85
CA VAL A 31 4.20 -16.81 29.20
C VAL A 31 4.92 -15.98 30.26
N ILE A 32 6.15 -16.37 30.58
CA ILE A 32 6.98 -15.71 31.60
C ILE A 32 7.76 -14.53 30.98
N ALA A 33 8.18 -14.66 29.73
CA ALA A 33 8.93 -13.60 29.04
C ALA A 33 8.64 -13.55 27.54
N HIS A 34 8.60 -12.33 27.00
CA HIS A 34 8.44 -12.03 25.58
C HIS A 34 9.64 -11.21 25.11
N THR A 35 10.49 -11.81 24.26
CA THR A 35 11.60 -11.11 23.61
C THR A 35 11.23 -10.83 22.16
N PRO A 36 10.98 -9.56 21.76
CA PRO A 36 10.60 -9.22 20.38
C PRO A 36 11.67 -9.69 19.38
N ALA A 37 11.22 -10.10 18.19
CA ALA A 37 12.15 -10.39 17.10
C ALA A 37 13.03 -9.17 16.82
N PRO A 38 14.34 -9.35 16.54
CA PRO A 38 15.20 -8.24 16.14
C PRO A 38 14.60 -7.59 14.90
N ARG A 39 14.22 -6.31 15.03
CA ARG A 39 13.66 -5.56 13.91
C ARG A 39 14.70 -5.58 12.79
N LYS A 40 14.32 -6.16 11.64
CA LYS A 40 15.14 -6.07 10.43
C LYS A 40 15.38 -4.58 10.17
N ARG A 41 16.63 -4.15 10.27
CA ARG A 41 17.00 -2.76 9.99
C ARG A 41 16.54 -2.47 8.55
N THR A 42 15.72 -1.45 8.37
CA THR A 42 15.17 -1.09 7.05
C THR A 42 16.28 -0.76 6.05
N PHE A 43 17.46 -0.36 6.56
CA PHE A 43 18.70 -0.24 5.80
C PHE A 43 19.87 -0.70 6.65
N GLU A 44 20.79 -1.46 6.05
CA GLU A 44 22.04 -1.89 6.67
C GLU A 44 23.06 -0.74 6.72
N ASP A 45 23.00 0.16 5.72
CA ASP A 45 23.91 1.30 5.54
C ASP A 45 23.17 2.60 5.15
N LEU A 46 23.60 3.75 5.71
CA LEU A 46 23.02 5.07 5.43
C LEU A 46 23.23 5.51 3.96
N GLY A 47 24.31 5.06 3.31
CA GLY A 47 24.56 5.31 1.90
C GLY A 47 23.52 4.67 0.97
N SER A 48 23.08 3.46 1.30
CA SER A 48 22.00 2.78 0.57
C SER A 48 20.66 3.52 0.68
N ALA A 49 20.36 4.07 1.86
CA ALA A 49 19.15 4.87 2.09
C ALA A 49 19.17 6.18 1.28
N ALA A 50 20.32 6.86 1.21
CA ALA A 50 20.47 8.08 0.42
C ALA A 50 20.34 7.83 -1.09
N LYS A 51 20.82 6.68 -1.58
CA LYS A 51 20.64 6.28 -2.98
C LYS A 51 19.18 5.97 -3.31
N ALA A 52 18.50 5.21 -2.45
CA ALA A 52 17.08 4.90 -2.61
C ALA A 52 16.19 6.15 -2.57
N ALA A 53 16.51 7.12 -1.71
CA ALA A 53 15.79 8.39 -1.65
C ALA A 53 15.90 9.18 -2.97
N ARG A 54 17.11 9.32 -3.51
CA ARG A 54 17.32 10.01 -4.80
C ARG A 54 16.61 9.34 -5.96
N GLU A 55 16.58 8.01 -5.99
CA GLU A 55 15.86 7.25 -7.02
C GLU A 55 14.35 7.44 -6.93
N GLN A 56 13.80 7.49 -5.70
CA GLN A 56 12.39 7.80 -5.49
C GLN A 56 12.04 9.23 -5.94
N ASP A 57 12.89 10.20 -5.66
CA ASP A 57 12.66 11.59 -6.08
C ASP A 57 12.69 11.74 -7.60
N ALA A 58 13.67 11.13 -8.29
CA ALA A 58 13.70 11.11 -9.76
C ALA A 58 12.44 10.47 -10.36
N ARG A 59 11.94 9.38 -9.74
CA ARG A 59 10.69 8.76 -10.18
C ARG A 59 9.48 9.67 -9.95
N ARG A 60 9.39 10.35 -8.81
CA ARG A 60 8.31 11.30 -8.51
C ARG A 60 8.28 12.44 -9.51
N ASP A 61 9.44 13.01 -9.83
CA ASP A 61 9.55 14.11 -10.79
C ASP A 61 9.12 13.67 -12.19
N SER A 62 9.49 12.45 -12.61
CA SER A 62 9.06 11.90 -13.91
C SER A 62 7.54 11.73 -14.03
N ILE A 63 6.89 11.23 -12.97
CA ILE A 63 5.43 11.05 -12.94
C ILE A 63 4.74 12.42 -12.92
N PHE A 64 5.28 13.36 -12.15
CA PHE A 64 4.76 14.72 -12.10
C PHE A 64 4.83 15.40 -13.47
N ALA A 65 5.97 15.31 -14.17
CA ALA A 65 6.13 15.87 -15.50
C ALA A 65 5.10 15.30 -16.50
N GLN A 66 4.90 13.98 -16.50
CA GLN A 66 3.88 13.32 -17.32
C GLN A 66 2.48 13.83 -16.99
N SER A 67 2.15 14.01 -15.71
CA SER A 67 0.85 14.53 -15.30
C SER A 67 0.61 15.97 -15.75
N VAL A 68 1.65 16.82 -15.70
CA VAL A 68 1.57 18.21 -16.13
C VAL A 68 1.39 18.30 -17.64
N GLU A 69 2.11 17.47 -18.40
CA GLU A 69 1.97 17.41 -19.86
C GLU A 69 0.57 16.91 -20.26
N ALA A 70 0.06 15.88 -19.58
CA ALA A 70 -1.30 15.38 -19.79
C ALA A 70 -2.37 16.45 -19.49
N GLN A 71 -2.19 17.25 -18.44
CA GLN A 71 -3.10 18.36 -18.12
C GLN A 71 -3.10 19.43 -19.21
N LYS A 72 -1.92 19.81 -19.73
CA LYS A 72 -1.83 20.80 -20.84
C LYS A 72 -2.52 20.31 -22.11
N ASN A 73 -2.39 19.03 -22.43
CA ASN A 73 -2.99 18.45 -23.64
C ASN A 73 -4.50 18.16 -23.49
N ARG A 74 -5.00 18.05 -22.25
CA ARG A 74 -6.40 17.73 -21.97
C ARG A 74 -7.36 18.71 -22.63
N ASP A 75 -7.09 20.01 -22.52
CA ASP A 75 -7.99 21.04 -23.06
C ASP A 75 -8.07 20.98 -24.59
N SER A 76 -6.93 20.76 -25.26
CA SER A 76 -6.88 20.60 -26.71
C SER A 76 -7.57 19.32 -27.20
N ILE A 77 -7.45 18.22 -26.45
CA ILE A 77 -8.14 16.97 -26.79
C ILE A 77 -9.65 17.13 -26.59
N LEU A 78 -10.08 17.82 -25.54
CA LEU A 78 -11.50 18.07 -25.27
C LEU A 78 -12.14 18.95 -26.33
N SER A 79 -11.46 20.02 -26.77
CA SER A 79 -11.98 20.86 -27.86
C SER A 79 -12.11 20.08 -29.17
N ALA A 80 -11.08 19.31 -29.56
CA ALA A 80 -11.12 18.50 -30.77
C ALA A 80 -12.25 17.44 -30.71
N LYS A 81 -12.45 16.79 -29.56
CA LYS A 81 -13.54 15.84 -29.35
C LYS A 81 -14.91 16.52 -29.38
N PHE A 82 -15.01 17.73 -28.86
CA PHE A 82 -16.24 18.51 -28.92
C PHE A 82 -16.60 18.85 -30.37
N ASP A 83 -15.64 19.31 -31.16
CA ASP A 83 -15.84 19.60 -32.58
C ASP A 83 -16.24 18.36 -33.37
N GLU A 84 -15.60 17.21 -33.11
CA GLU A 84 -15.95 15.93 -33.71
C GLU A 84 -17.37 15.49 -33.33
N ALA A 85 -17.72 15.57 -32.04
CA ALA A 85 -19.06 15.24 -31.55
C ALA A 85 -20.12 16.19 -32.11
N PHE A 86 -19.81 17.48 -32.23
CA PHE A 86 -20.70 18.48 -32.80
C PHE A 86 -20.93 18.24 -34.29
N ARG A 87 -19.90 17.84 -35.03
CA ARG A 87 -20.02 17.44 -36.42
C ARG A 87 -20.86 16.16 -36.58
N LYS A 88 -20.62 15.13 -35.75
CA LYS A 88 -21.45 13.91 -35.74
C LYS A 88 -22.91 14.20 -35.43
N ALA A 89 -23.20 15.07 -34.48
CA ALA A 89 -24.56 15.48 -34.15
C ALA A 89 -25.28 16.20 -35.31
N LYS A 90 -24.54 16.90 -36.19
CA LYS A 90 -25.09 17.52 -37.41
C LYS A 90 -25.30 16.50 -38.54
N GLU A 91 -24.37 15.55 -38.71
CA GLU A 91 -24.41 14.55 -39.78
C GLU A 91 -25.40 13.41 -39.49
N SER A 92 -25.62 13.08 -38.22
CA SER A 92 -26.58 12.07 -37.75
C SER A 92 -27.33 12.64 -36.56
N PRO A 93 -28.42 13.41 -36.79
CA PRO A 93 -29.28 13.84 -35.71
C PRO A 93 -29.93 12.59 -35.11
N ASP A 94 -29.38 12.10 -34.01
CA ASP A 94 -30.02 11.12 -33.14
C ASP A 94 -31.33 11.76 -32.64
N THR A 95 -32.40 11.50 -33.38
CA THR A 95 -33.74 12.08 -33.17
C THR A 95 -34.45 11.47 -31.96
N GLY A 96 -33.84 10.47 -31.32
CA GLY A 96 -34.26 9.94 -30.03
C GLY A 96 -33.53 10.64 -28.90
N LYS A 97 -34.28 11.33 -28.04
CA LYS A 97 -33.80 11.75 -26.71
C LYS A 97 -33.05 10.57 -26.07
N PRO A 98 -31.79 10.75 -25.60
CA PRO A 98 -31.05 9.69 -24.94
C PRO A 98 -31.91 9.08 -23.84
N LEU A 99 -32.10 7.76 -23.90
CA LEU A 99 -32.96 7.04 -22.98
C LEU A 99 -32.44 7.31 -21.56
N ARG A 100 -33.25 7.96 -20.73
CA ARG A 100 -32.85 8.22 -19.34
C ARG A 100 -32.99 6.92 -18.57
N GLU A 101 -32.18 6.75 -17.54
CA GLU A 101 -32.29 5.60 -16.63
C GLU A 101 -33.70 5.47 -16.02
N PHE A 102 -34.41 6.61 -15.85
CA PHE A 102 -35.81 6.67 -15.44
C PHE A 102 -36.83 6.21 -16.50
N ASP A 103 -36.43 6.16 -17.77
CA ASP A 103 -37.26 5.72 -18.89
C ASP A 103 -37.11 4.20 -19.16
N LEU A 104 -36.34 3.46 -18.33
CA LEU A 104 -35.94 2.06 -18.53
C LEU A 104 -36.58 1.02 -17.56
N ASP A 105 -37.63 1.41 -16.82
CA ASP A 105 -38.27 0.70 -15.69
C ASP A 105 -37.37 0.53 -14.43
#